data_AF-A0A965PCM9-F1
#
_entry.id   AF-A0A965PCM9-F1
#
_cell.length_a   1.000
_cell.length_b   1.000
_cell.length_c   1.000
_cell.angle_alpha   90.00
_cell.angle_beta   90.00
_cell.angle_gamma   90.00
#
_symmetry.space_group_name_H-M   'P 1'
#
loop_
_entity.id
_entity.type
_entity.pdbx_description
1 polymer ?
#
loop_
_entity_poly.entity_id
_entity_poly.type
_entity_poly.pdbx_seq_one_letter_code
_entity_poly.pdbx_strand_id
1 'polypeptide(L)'
;MNWLTGFLFWAWGRLFLGRLDWEILERAISVAKKENKESGETGYDSRTKHLLSYAKVRKSFGDPTQLTGAIIHIAVAIAYLESKKDSERLF
;
A
#
# COMPACT_ATOMS: atom_id res chain seq x y z
N MET A 1 -5.27 -12.38 10.32
CA MET A 1 -4.69 -11.55 11.40
C MET A 1 -5.84 -11.06 12.29
N ASN A 2 -5.84 -11.40 13.57
CA ASN A 2 -6.90 -10.97 14.50
C ASN A 2 -6.87 -9.44 14.67
N TRP A 3 -8.04 -8.86 14.94
CA TRP A 3 -8.25 -7.41 15.04
C TRP A 3 -7.26 -6.73 16.02
N LEU A 4 -6.99 -7.35 17.17
CA LEU A 4 -6.04 -6.87 18.17
C LEU A 4 -4.61 -6.78 17.61
N THR A 5 -4.17 -7.78 16.85
CA THR A 5 -2.84 -7.82 16.24
C THR A 5 -2.70 -6.74 15.16
N GLY A 6 -3.77 -6.48 14.41
CA GLY A 6 -3.83 -5.37 13.46
C GLY A 6 -3.74 -4.02 14.18
N PHE A 7 -4.55 -3.81 15.21
CA PHE A 7 -4.55 -2.58 16.01
C PHE A 7 -3.16 -2.29 16.61
N LEU A 8 -2.53 -3.30 17.22
CA LEU A 8 -1.19 -3.15 17.81
C LEU A 8 -0.13 -2.85 16.76
N PHE A 9 -0.20 -3.47 15.59
CA PHE A 9 0.71 -3.17 14.47
C PHE A 9 0.55 -1.73 13.97
N TRP A 10 -0.68 -1.25 13.81
CA TRP A 10 -0.97 0.12 13.40
C TRP A 10 -0.55 1.15 14.46
N ALA A 11 -0.82 0.88 15.74
CA ALA A 11 -0.39 1.73 16.84
C ALA A 11 1.14 1.78 16.98
N TRP A 12 1.80 0.63 16.82
CA TRP A 12 3.27 0.54 16.83
C TRP A 12 3.89 1.26 15.63
N GLY A 13 3.38 1.03 14.41
CA GLY A 13 3.86 1.71 13.20
C GLY A 13 3.74 3.22 13.31
N ARG A 14 2.67 3.73 13.92
CA ARG A 14 2.45 5.16 14.16
C ARG A 14 3.40 5.77 15.21
N LEU A 15 3.92 4.96 16.14
CA LEU A 15 4.90 5.40 17.14
C LEU A 15 6.33 5.42 16.59
N PHE A 16 6.65 4.54 15.64
CA PHE A 16 8.00 4.39 15.09
C PHE A 16 8.24 5.18 13.80
N LEU A 17 7.20 5.46 13.03
CA LEU A 17 7.27 6.38 11.90
C LEU A 17 7.12 7.80 12.43
N GLY A 18 8.03 8.70 12.03
CA GLY A 18 7.84 10.13 12.28
C GLY A 18 6.49 10.59 11.70
N ARG A 19 5.92 11.68 12.23
CA ARG A 19 4.61 12.19 11.76
C ARG A 19 4.55 12.33 10.24
N LEU A 20 5.63 12.82 9.63
CA LEU A 20 5.76 12.97 8.18
C LEU A 20 5.73 11.61 7.46
N ASP A 21 6.50 10.63 7.92
CA ASP A 21 6.57 9.29 7.31
C ASP A 21 5.24 8.53 7.42
N TRP A 22 4.51 8.73 8.52
CA TRP A 22 3.18 8.17 8.71
C TRP A 22 2.16 8.77 7.73
N GLU A 23 2.11 10.09 7.62
CA GLU A 23 1.23 10.79 6.67
C GLU A 23 1.55 10.41 5.21
N ILE A 24 2.84 10.21 4.89
CA ILE A 24 3.28 9.71 3.57
C ILE A 24 2.80 8.26 3.37
N LEU A 25 2.95 7.38 4.36
CA LEU A 25 2.51 6.00 4.29
C LEU A 25 0.99 5.88 4.08
N GLU A 26 0.17 6.61 4.84
CA GLU A 26 -1.29 6.60 4.70
C GLU A 26 -1.74 7.06 3.31
N ARG A 27 -1.16 8.17 2.82
CA ARG A 27 -1.44 8.65 1.46
C ARG A 27 -0.99 7.62 0.41
N ALA A 28 0.13 6.95 0.61
CA ALA A 28 0.67 5.97 -0.33
C ALA A 28 -0.23 4.74 -0.42
N ILE A 29 -0.74 4.27 0.72
CA ILE A 29 -1.73 3.18 0.78
C ILE A 29 -3.00 3.56 0.03
N SER A 30 -3.49 4.79 0.20
CA SER A 30 -4.68 5.29 -0.50
C SER A 30 -4.50 5.27 -2.03
N VAL A 31 -3.35 5.75 -2.53
CA VAL A 31 -3.02 5.72 -3.96
C VAL A 31 -2.90 4.28 -4.47
N ALA A 32 -2.21 3.40 -3.73
CA ALA A 32 -2.05 2.00 -4.09
C ALA A 32 -3.41 1.26 -4.15
N LYS A 33 -4.32 1.52 -3.21
CA LYS A 33 -5.68 0.96 -3.24
C LYS A 33 -6.48 1.41 -4.44
N LYS A 34 -6.42 2.71 -4.76
CA LYS A 34 -7.09 3.27 -5.94
C LYS A 34 -6.58 2.61 -7.22
N GLU A 35 -5.26 2.50 -7.38
CA GLU A 35 -4.65 1.85 -8.54
C GLU A 35 -4.95 0.34 -8.59
N ASN A 36 -4.98 -0.36 -7.45
CA ASN A 36 -5.36 -1.79 -7.42
C ASN A 36 -6.81 -1.99 -7.89
N LYS A 37 -7.71 -1.05 -7.59
CA LYS A 37 -9.09 -1.09 -8.10
C LYS A 37 -9.15 -0.83 -9.60
N GLU A 38 -8.49 0.22 -10.08
CA GLU A 38 -8.42 0.59 -11.51
C GLU A 38 -7.76 -0.51 -12.35
N SER A 39 -6.62 -1.02 -11.89
CA SER A 39 -5.89 -2.11 -12.56
C SER A 39 -6.58 -3.47 -12.37
N GLY A 40 -7.44 -3.65 -11.37
CA GLY A 40 -8.24 -4.86 -11.18
C GLY A 40 -9.09 -5.21 -12.40
N GLU A 41 -9.60 -4.18 -13.09
CA GLU A 41 -10.42 -4.28 -14.30
C GLU A 41 -9.60 -4.57 -15.58
N THR A 42 -8.27 -4.52 -15.49
CA THR A 42 -7.36 -4.79 -16.61
C THR A 42 -6.98 -6.27 -16.68
N GLY A 43 -6.68 -6.76 -17.89
CA GLY A 43 -6.18 -8.12 -18.15
C GLY A 43 -4.70 -8.34 -17.79
N TYR A 44 -4.05 -7.40 -17.09
CA TYR A 44 -2.63 -7.54 -16.71
C TYR A 44 -2.40 -8.66 -15.71
N ASP A 45 -1.22 -9.26 -15.75
CA ASP A 45 -0.79 -10.23 -14.73
C ASP A 45 -0.51 -9.53 -13.38
N SER A 46 -0.44 -10.33 -12.31
CA SER A 46 -0.29 -9.82 -10.94
C SER A 46 1.00 -9.04 -10.71
N ARG A 47 2.10 -9.41 -11.39
CA ARG A 47 3.39 -8.72 -11.28
C ARG A 47 3.32 -7.36 -11.97
N THR A 48 2.71 -7.30 -13.14
CA THR A 48 2.51 -6.03 -13.87
C THR A 48 1.62 -5.07 -13.07
N LYS A 49 0.51 -5.57 -12.47
CA LYS A 49 -0.34 -4.76 -11.58
C LYS A 49 0.41 -4.20 -10.37
N HIS A 50 1.28 -5.01 -9.75
CA HIS A 50 2.15 -4.55 -8.65
C HIS A 50 3.11 -3.44 -9.08
N LEU A 51 3.75 -3.57 -10.25
CA LEU A 51 4.67 -2.56 -10.78
C LEU A 51 3.96 -1.25 -11.14
N LEU A 52 2.74 -1.33 -11.70
CA LEU A 52 1.91 -0.16 -11.97
C LEU A 52 1.53 0.57 -10.68
N SER A 53 1.07 -0.17 -9.66
CA SER A 53 0.76 0.36 -8.32
C SER A 53 1.97 1.07 -7.72
N TYR A 54 3.14 0.42 -7.75
CA TYR A 54 4.39 1.02 -7.28
C TYR A 54 4.76 2.31 -8.02
N ALA A 55 4.70 2.29 -9.36
CA ALA A 55 5.03 3.46 -10.18
C ALA A 55 4.04 4.61 -9.96
N LYS A 56 2.75 4.32 -9.78
CA LYS A 56 1.70 5.31 -9.53
C LYS A 56 1.87 5.98 -8.17
N VAL A 57 2.14 5.19 -7.13
CA VAL A 57 2.47 5.70 -5.80
C VAL A 57 3.70 6.60 -5.93
N ARG A 58 4.81 6.11 -6.50
CA ARG A 58 6.03 6.92 -6.66
C ARG A 58 5.78 8.25 -7.39
N LYS A 59 5.01 8.23 -8.49
CA LYS A 59 4.65 9.43 -9.24
C LYS A 59 3.81 10.43 -8.42
N SER A 60 2.91 9.94 -7.56
CA SER A 60 2.01 10.80 -6.76
C SER A 60 2.69 11.60 -5.66
N PHE A 61 3.92 11.24 -5.29
CA PHE A 61 4.67 11.92 -4.23
C PHE A 61 5.89 12.72 -4.71
N GLY A 62 6.18 12.73 -6.01
CA GLY A 62 7.25 13.56 -6.56
C GLY A 62 8.65 12.95 -6.39
N ASP A 63 9.62 13.76 -5.92
CA ASP A 63 11.05 13.45 -6.00
C ASP A 63 11.42 12.15 -5.27
N PRO A 64 11.94 11.13 -5.97
CA PRO A 64 12.30 9.85 -5.39
C PRO A 64 13.42 9.88 -4.36
N THR A 65 14.13 11.00 -4.19
CA THR A 65 15.16 11.17 -3.16
C THR A 65 14.58 11.39 -1.76
N GLN A 66 13.33 11.86 -1.67
CA GLN A 66 12.68 12.18 -0.38
C GLN A 66 11.76 11.06 0.14
N LEU A 67 11.38 10.09 -0.71
CA LEU A 67 10.66 8.90 -0.24
C LEU A 67 11.60 7.71 -0.10
N THR A 68 11.69 7.20 1.12
CA THR A 68 12.25 5.87 1.37
C THR A 68 11.43 4.87 0.57
N GLY A 69 12.05 4.25 -0.45
CA GLY A 69 11.40 3.21 -1.27
C GLY A 69 10.74 2.09 -0.44
N ALA A 70 11.20 1.89 0.80
CA ALA A 70 10.58 1.05 1.80
C ALA A 70 9.10 1.42 2.10
N ILE A 71 8.76 2.71 2.25
CA ILE A 71 7.39 3.17 2.52
C ILE A 71 6.47 2.82 1.36
N ILE A 72 6.94 2.99 0.12
CA ILE A 72 6.18 2.64 -1.09
C ILE A 72 5.94 1.13 -1.15
N HIS A 73 6.97 0.31 -0.90
CA HIS A 73 6.82 -1.14 -0.86
C HIS A 73 5.84 -1.61 0.22
N ILE A 74 5.92 -1.04 1.43
CA ILE A 74 4.98 -1.32 2.52
C ILE A 74 3.56 -0.94 2.11
N ALA A 75 3.37 0.25 1.52
CA ALA A 75 2.05 0.72 1.11
C ALA A 75 1.39 -0.18 0.07
N VAL A 76 2.13 -0.59 -0.96
CA VAL A 76 1.63 -1.49 -2.00
C VAL A 76 1.35 -2.89 -1.43
N ALA A 77 2.19 -3.39 -0.51
CA ALA A 77 1.97 -4.66 0.15
C ALA A 77 0.71 -4.65 1.04
N ILE A 78 0.50 -3.59 1.83
CA ILE A 78 -0.71 -3.41 2.65
C ILE A 78 -1.95 -3.36 1.75
N ALA A 79 -1.93 -2.54 0.70
CA ALA A 79 -3.07 -2.42 -0.21
C ALA A 79 -3.42 -3.76 -0.88
N TYR A 80 -2.42 -4.58 -1.21
CA TYR A 80 -2.62 -5.92 -1.77
C TYR A 80 -3.17 -6.93 -0.75
N LEU A 81 -2.66 -6.92 0.48
CA LEU A 81 -3.15 -7.80 1.54
C LEU A 81 -4.59 -7.47 1.94
N GLU A 82 -4.95 -6.19 1.93
CA GLU A 82 -6.32 -5.75 2.19
C GLU A 82 -7.28 -6.15 1.08
N SER A 83 -6.89 -6.03 -0.20
CA SER A 83 -7.75 -6.50 -1.30
C SER A 83 -7.97 -8.01 -1.29
N LYS A 84 -7.04 -8.78 -0.71
CA LYS A 84 -7.21 -10.22 -0.46
C LYS A 84 -8.09 -10.54 0.75
N LYS A 85 -8.20 -9.62 1.70
CA LYS A 85 -9.02 -9.80 2.90
C LYS A 85 -10.51 -9.67 2.58
N ASP A 86 -10.86 -8.88 1.57
CA ASP A 86 -12.20 -8.84 0.98
C ASP A 86 -12.51 -10.06 0.08
N SER A 87 -11.48 -10.84 -0.29
CA SER A 87 -11.63 -12.06 -1.10
C SER A 87 -11.67 -13.33 -0.22
N GLU A 88 -12.56 -13.39 0.79
CA GLU A 88 -12.97 -14.69 1.39
C GLU A 88 -13.57 -15.66 0.35
N ARG A 89 -13.67 -15.27 -0.91
CA ARG A 89 -13.79 -16.14 -2.07
C ARG A 89 -12.72 -15.76 -3.08
N LEU A 90 -11.62 -16.51 -3.10
CA LEU A 90 -10.82 -16.85 -4.28
C LEU A 90 -9.60 -17.67 -3.80
N PHE A 91 -9.90 -18.80 -3.18
CA PHE A 91 -9.29 -20.09 -3.47
C PHE A 91 -10.44 -21.08 -3.67
#